data_AF-A0A5C5YWP3-F1
#
_entry.id   AF-A0A5C5YWP3-F1
#
_cell.length_a   1.000
_cell.length_b   1.000
_cell.length_c   1.000
_cell.angle_alpha   90.00
_cell.angle_beta   90.00
_cell.angle_gamma   90.00
#
_symmetry.space_group_name_H-M   'P 1'
#
loop_
_entity.id
_entity.type
_entity.pdbx_description
1 polymer ?
#
loop_
_entity_poly.entity_id
_entity_poly.type
_entity_poly.pdbx_seq_one_letter_code
_entity_poly.pdbx_strand_id
1 'polypeptide(L)'
;MDLETYTAGPDDVAALFTVQGERRIDAKGKAKPASVPLPRHGHGERFIRGPIPLAWFKLVPGCGRQAEAVAVLLWYAAGYQRRNPLKLSPTVLAELSVHPKTARRILRKMAERGLVRVESRRGRSPMVTIVSPEPAGASE
;
A
#
# COMPACT_ATOMS: atom_id res chain seq x y z
N MET A 1 15.10 34.33 37.44
CA MET A 1 15.31 35.09 36.21
C MET A 1 14.15 36.05 36.13
N ASP A 2 14.40 37.33 36.35
CA ASP A 2 13.35 38.35 36.33
C ASP A 2 13.09 38.73 34.87
N LEU A 3 11.90 38.39 34.37
CA LEU A 3 11.56 38.49 32.95
C LEU A 3 11.31 39.94 32.53
N GLU A 4 11.01 40.84 33.47
CA GLU A 4 10.71 42.25 33.17
C GLU A 4 11.97 43.10 32.97
N THR A 5 13.13 42.63 33.44
CA THR A 5 14.42 43.33 33.27
C THR A 5 15.37 42.63 32.30
N TYR A 6 14.96 41.50 31.71
CA TYR A 6 15.82 40.75 30.82
C TYR A 6 15.96 41.46 29.48
N THR A 7 17.19 41.85 29.14
CA THR A 7 17.53 42.43 27.83
C THR A 7 18.38 41.43 27.08
N ALA A 8 17.84 40.85 26.00
CA ALA A 8 18.54 39.85 25.21
C ALA A 8 19.78 40.47 24.54
N GLY A 9 20.94 39.86 24.77
CA GLY A 9 22.17 40.18 24.06
C GLY A 9 22.24 39.50 22.69
N PRO A 10 23.19 39.89 21.83
CA PRO A 10 23.42 39.25 20.53
C PRO A 10 23.65 37.73 20.64
N ASP A 11 24.27 37.29 21.74
CA ASP A 11 24.55 35.88 22.00
C ASP A 11 23.29 35.09 22.40
N ASP A 12 22.32 35.74 23.06
CA ASP A 12 21.05 35.10 23.41
C ASP A 12 20.17 34.90 22.17
N VAL A 13 20.24 35.84 21.24
CA VAL A 13 19.61 35.72 19.92
C VAL A 13 20.26 34.58 19.13
N ALA A 14 21.59 34.48 19.14
CA ALA A 14 22.31 33.37 18.51
C ALA A 14 21.98 32.00 19.15
N ALA A 15 21.83 31.95 20.48
CA ALA A 15 21.40 30.76 21.23
C ALA A 15 19.98 30.32 20.85
N LEU A 16 19.07 31.26 20.62
CA LEU A 16 17.69 30.96 20.21
C LEU A 16 17.65 30.30 18.82
N PHE A 17 18.48 30.78 17.90
CA PHE A 17 18.62 30.19 16.56
C PHE A 17 19.31 28.83 16.56
N THR A 18 20.21 28.55 17.53
CA THR A 18 20.81 27.22 17.69
C THR A 18 19.84 26.19 18.27
N VAL A 19 18.87 26.62 19.09
CA VAL A 19 17.90 25.71 19.72
C VAL A 19 16.67 25.45 18.85
N GLN A 20 16.22 26.42 18.04
CA GLN A 20 14.98 26.27 17.25
C GLN A 20 15.18 25.90 15.77
N GLY A 21 16.40 25.93 15.22
CA GLY A 21 16.54 26.07 13.77
C GLY A 21 17.59 25.26 13.04
N GLU A 22 18.38 24.39 13.67
CA GLU A 22 19.40 23.64 12.94
C GLU A 22 19.22 22.14 13.07
N ARG A 23 18.25 21.64 12.28
CA ARG A 23 18.49 20.39 11.57
C ARG A 23 19.81 20.62 10.82
N ARG A 24 20.93 20.16 11.36
CA ARG A 24 22.20 20.08 10.65
C ARG A 24 21.97 19.23 9.40
N ILE A 25 21.53 19.88 8.33
CA ILE A 25 21.92 19.47 6.99
C ILE A 25 23.40 19.77 6.96
N ASP A 26 24.20 18.78 7.36
CA ASP A 26 25.62 18.78 7.08
C ASP A 26 25.74 19.08 5.58
N ALA A 27 26.09 20.32 5.24
CA ALA A 27 26.24 20.80 3.86
C ALA A 27 27.52 20.26 3.22
N LYS A 28 27.96 19.08 3.65
CA LYS A 28 28.76 18.18 2.83
C LYS A 28 27.76 17.47 1.95
N GLY A 29 27.45 18.07 0.79
CA GLY A 29 26.49 17.58 -0.18
C GLY A 29 26.58 16.06 -0.29
N LYS A 30 25.67 15.35 0.39
CA LYS A 30 25.57 13.90 0.26
C LYS A 30 25.18 13.73 -1.19
N ALA A 31 26.15 13.32 -2.02
CA ALA A 31 25.92 12.97 -3.40
C ALA A 31 24.66 12.09 -3.41
N LYS A 32 23.61 12.58 -4.09
CA LYS A 32 22.34 11.87 -4.16
C LYS A 32 22.71 10.46 -4.66
N PRO A 33 22.46 9.40 -3.87
CA PRO A 33 22.89 8.08 -4.28
C PRO A 33 22.32 7.83 -5.67
N ALA A 34 23.18 7.42 -6.60
CA ALA A 34 22.77 7.17 -7.97
C ALA A 34 21.60 6.18 -7.94
N SER A 35 20.39 6.68 -8.23
CA SER A 35 19.19 5.87 -8.18
C SER A 35 19.21 4.95 -9.39
N VAL A 36 19.42 3.67 -9.18
CA VAL A 36 19.18 2.67 -10.23
C VAL A 36 17.68 2.68 -10.54
N PRO A 37 17.26 2.85 -11.82
CA PRO A 37 15.85 2.86 -12.17
C PRO A 37 15.22 1.48 -11.91
N LEU A 38 13.94 1.47 -11.52
CA LEU A 38 13.20 0.22 -11.37
C LEU A 38 13.03 -0.47 -12.73
N PRO A 39 13.07 -1.81 -12.78
CA PRO A 39 12.76 -2.56 -13.99
C PRO A 39 11.38 -2.20 -14.55
N ARG A 40 11.29 -2.09 -15.87
CA ARG A 40 10.02 -1.90 -16.59
C ARG A 40 9.68 -3.18 -17.34
N HIS A 41 8.39 -3.43 -17.49
CA HIS A 41 7.91 -4.54 -18.31
C HIS A 41 8.23 -4.27 -19.79
N GLY A 42 8.59 -5.33 -20.52
CA GLY A 42 8.78 -5.32 -21.95
C GLY A 42 7.45 -5.28 -22.72
N HIS A 43 7.55 -5.18 -24.04
CA HIS A 43 6.38 -5.23 -24.91
C HIS A 43 5.69 -6.60 -24.82
N GLY A 44 4.39 -6.61 -24.50
CA GLY A 44 3.59 -7.84 -24.37
C GLY A 44 3.75 -8.58 -23.04
N GLU A 45 4.65 -8.14 -22.16
CA GLU A 45 4.81 -8.72 -20.84
C GLU A 45 3.65 -8.37 -19.91
N ARG A 46 3.32 -9.32 -19.02
CA ARG A 46 2.30 -9.12 -18.00
C ARG A 46 2.82 -8.24 -16.88
N PHE A 47 1.99 -7.32 -16.41
CA PHE A 47 2.31 -6.45 -15.29
C PHE A 47 1.07 -6.20 -14.43
N ILE A 48 1.29 -5.75 -13.20
CA ILE A 48 0.23 -5.36 -12.28
C ILE A 48 -0.07 -3.88 -12.49
N ARG A 49 -1.33 -3.55 -12.81
CA ARG A 49 -1.75 -2.14 -12.92
C ARG A 49 -1.88 -1.50 -11.53
N GLY A 50 -1.54 -0.22 -11.42
CA GLY A 50 -1.56 0.52 -10.17
C GLY A 50 -2.75 1.49 -10.05
N PRO A 51 -2.89 2.20 -8.90
CA PRO A 51 -2.16 2.03 -7.65
C PRO A 51 -2.78 0.94 -6.73
N ILE A 52 -1.95 0.29 -5.91
CA ILE A 52 -2.41 -0.53 -4.78
C ILE A 52 -2.35 0.33 -3.52
N PRO A 53 -3.49 0.71 -2.89
CA PRO A 53 -3.46 1.52 -1.68
C PRO A 53 -2.69 0.80 -0.57
N LEU A 54 -1.63 1.43 -0.07
CA LEU A 54 -0.79 0.81 0.97
C LEU A 54 -1.57 0.52 2.25
N ALA A 55 -2.50 1.40 2.63
CA ALA A 55 -3.37 1.20 3.79
C ALA A 55 -4.22 -0.08 3.66
N TRP A 56 -4.76 -0.34 2.47
CA TRP A 56 -5.47 -1.57 2.17
C TRP A 56 -4.53 -2.79 2.21
N PHE A 57 -3.35 -2.69 1.58
CA PHE A 57 -2.41 -3.80 1.48
C PHE A 57 -1.83 -4.21 2.85
N LYS A 58 -1.64 -3.27 3.78
CA LYS A 58 -1.18 -3.55 5.16
C LYS A 58 -2.11 -4.48 5.94
N LEU A 59 -3.39 -4.53 5.58
CA LEU A 59 -4.38 -5.38 6.26
C LEU A 59 -4.39 -6.83 5.73
N VAL A 60 -3.75 -7.06 4.59
CA VAL A 60 -3.73 -8.34 3.87
C VAL A 60 -2.99 -9.46 4.63
N PRO A 61 -1.77 -9.27 5.18
CA PRO A 61 -0.99 -10.35 5.79
C PRO A 61 -1.74 -11.16 6.87
N GLY A 62 -2.69 -10.53 7.58
CA GLY A 62 -3.54 -11.18 8.57
C GLY A 62 -4.55 -12.20 7.99
N CYS A 63 -4.68 -12.32 6.68
CA CYS A 63 -5.62 -13.22 6.02
C CYS A 63 -5.03 -14.62 5.73
N GLY A 64 -3.72 -14.83 5.94
CA GLY A 64 -3.07 -16.14 5.84
C GLY A 64 -1.75 -16.12 5.05
N ARG A 65 -1.07 -17.27 5.00
CA ARG A 65 0.31 -17.39 4.47
C ARG A 65 0.56 -16.95 3.02
N GLN A 66 -0.48 -16.86 2.18
CA GLN A 66 -0.38 -16.42 0.78
C GLN A 66 -1.29 -15.23 0.49
N ALA A 67 -1.66 -14.47 1.53
CA ALA A 67 -2.63 -13.40 1.39
C ALA A 67 -2.14 -12.30 0.46
N GLU A 68 -0.86 -11.94 0.57
CA GLU A 68 -0.18 -10.94 -0.26
C GLU A 68 -0.20 -11.36 -1.73
N ALA A 69 0.07 -12.64 -2.02
CA ALA A 69 -0.02 -13.18 -3.37
C ALA A 69 -1.45 -13.10 -3.91
N VAL A 70 -2.47 -13.43 -3.10
CA VAL A 70 -3.88 -13.28 -3.50
C VAL A 70 -4.23 -11.81 -3.73
N ALA A 71 -3.77 -10.89 -2.89
CA ALA A 71 -4.00 -9.46 -3.06
C ALA A 71 -3.39 -8.92 -4.36
N VAL A 72 -2.14 -9.29 -4.65
CA VAL A 72 -1.48 -8.92 -5.92
C VAL A 72 -2.22 -9.52 -7.12
N LEU A 73 -2.68 -10.78 -7.01
CA LEU A 73 -3.52 -11.42 -8.03
C LEU A 73 -4.83 -10.66 -8.28
N LEU A 74 -5.48 -10.14 -7.24
CA LEU A 74 -6.69 -9.34 -7.40
C LEU A 74 -6.41 -8.07 -8.20
N TRP A 75 -5.33 -7.34 -7.91
CA TRP A 75 -4.95 -6.16 -8.68
C TRP A 75 -4.54 -6.48 -10.12
N TYR A 76 -3.76 -7.56 -10.29
CA TYR A 76 -3.43 -8.06 -11.61
C TYR A 76 -4.71 -8.37 -12.42
N ALA A 77 -5.65 -9.12 -11.82
CA ALA A 77 -6.89 -9.51 -12.48
C ALA A 77 -7.81 -8.32 -12.77
N ALA A 78 -7.92 -7.36 -11.85
CA ALA A 78 -8.69 -6.14 -12.06
C ALA A 78 -8.11 -5.31 -13.22
N GLY A 79 -6.79 -5.19 -13.28
CA GLY A 79 -6.09 -4.50 -14.36
C GLY A 79 -6.18 -5.22 -15.71
N TYR A 80 -6.03 -6.55 -15.69
CA TYR A 80 -6.10 -7.40 -16.87
C TYR A 80 -7.51 -7.43 -17.47
N GLN A 81 -8.53 -7.59 -16.64
CA GLN A 81 -9.94 -7.62 -17.07
C GLN A 81 -10.55 -6.23 -17.22
N ARG A 82 -9.86 -5.18 -16.75
CA ARG A 82 -10.29 -3.78 -16.74
C ARG A 82 -11.67 -3.58 -16.08
N ARG A 83 -11.93 -4.29 -14.97
CA ARG A 83 -13.21 -4.23 -14.25
C ARG A 83 -13.09 -4.56 -12.76
N ASN A 84 -14.05 -4.07 -11.98
CA ASN A 84 -14.29 -4.42 -10.58
C ASN A 84 -15.82 -4.42 -10.40
N PRO A 85 -16.50 -5.57 -10.21
CA PRO A 85 -15.98 -6.88 -9.81
C PRO A 85 -15.22 -7.64 -10.90
N LEU A 86 -14.20 -8.38 -10.47
CA LEU A 86 -13.36 -9.24 -11.30
C LEU A 86 -13.72 -10.72 -11.13
N LYS A 87 -13.46 -11.52 -12.16
CA LYS A 87 -13.64 -12.98 -12.12
C LYS A 87 -12.31 -13.65 -11.78
N LEU A 88 -12.24 -14.42 -10.70
CA LEU A 88 -11.00 -15.13 -10.34
C LEU A 88 -10.97 -16.53 -11.00
N SER A 89 -10.53 -16.60 -12.25
CA SER A 89 -10.43 -17.85 -12.99
C SER A 89 -9.24 -18.71 -12.53
N PRO A 90 -9.25 -20.04 -12.79
CA PRO A 90 -8.09 -20.89 -12.52
C PRO A 90 -6.82 -20.42 -13.23
N THR A 91 -6.93 -19.90 -14.44
CA THR A 91 -5.81 -19.32 -15.20
C THR A 91 -5.19 -18.13 -14.47
N VAL A 92 -6.02 -17.23 -13.93
CA VAL A 92 -5.53 -16.08 -13.15
C VAL A 92 -4.83 -16.57 -11.88
N LEU A 93 -5.39 -17.55 -11.18
CA LEU A 93 -4.77 -18.11 -9.97
C LEU A 93 -3.39 -18.73 -10.23
N ALA A 94 -3.22 -19.33 -11.41
CA ALA A 94 -1.97 -19.96 -11.81
C ALA A 94 -0.81 -18.97 -12.01
N GLU A 95 -1.10 -17.69 -12.31
CA GLU A 95 -0.07 -16.66 -12.54
C GLU A 95 0.89 -16.50 -11.36
N LEU A 96 0.37 -16.63 -10.12
CA LEU A 96 1.18 -16.61 -8.89
C LEU A 96 1.10 -17.94 -8.12
N SER A 97 0.83 -19.05 -8.81
CA SER A 97 0.81 -20.41 -8.23
C SER A 97 -0.09 -20.56 -7.00
N VAL A 98 -1.23 -19.86 -6.97
CA VAL A 98 -2.17 -19.92 -5.83
C VAL A 98 -3.18 -21.04 -6.05
N HIS A 99 -3.19 -22.01 -5.14
CA HIS A 99 -4.16 -23.10 -5.20
C HIS A 99 -5.60 -22.60 -4.96
N PRO A 100 -6.63 -23.05 -5.72
CA PRO A 100 -8.01 -22.56 -5.58
C PRO A 100 -8.61 -22.69 -4.18
N LYS A 101 -8.27 -23.75 -3.43
CA LYS A 101 -8.70 -23.91 -2.03
C LYS A 101 -8.08 -22.84 -1.13
N THR A 102 -6.81 -22.51 -1.35
CA THR A 102 -6.10 -21.47 -0.60
C THR A 102 -6.68 -20.10 -0.89
N ALA A 103 -6.92 -19.80 -2.18
CA ALA A 103 -7.58 -18.57 -2.61
C ALA A 103 -8.95 -18.41 -1.92
N ARG A 104 -9.82 -19.42 -1.97
CA ARG A 104 -11.14 -19.36 -1.29
C ARG A 104 -11.02 -19.07 0.21
N ARG A 105 -10.11 -19.74 0.91
CA ARG A 105 -9.92 -19.54 2.36
C ARG A 105 -9.46 -18.11 2.67
N ILE A 106 -8.54 -17.57 1.86
CA ILE A 106 -8.01 -16.22 2.03
C ILE A 106 -9.07 -15.18 1.68
N LEU A 107 -9.77 -15.34 0.55
CA LEU A 107 -10.83 -14.43 0.12
C LEU A 107 -11.94 -14.30 1.16
N ARG A 108 -12.29 -15.40 1.82
CA ARG A 108 -13.25 -15.37 2.95
C ARG A 108 -12.73 -14.49 4.09
N LYS A 109 -11.47 -14.67 4.52
CA LYS A 109 -10.85 -13.85 5.56
C LYS A 109 -10.67 -12.38 5.16
N MET A 110 -10.39 -12.11 3.89
CA MET A 110 -10.32 -10.75 3.37
C MET A 110 -11.70 -10.09 3.38
N ALA A 111 -12.76 -10.85 3.06
CA ALA A 111 -14.14 -10.37 3.13
C ALA A 111 -14.60 -10.09 4.57
N GLU A 112 -14.25 -10.95 5.52
CA GLU A 112 -14.47 -10.73 6.96
C GLU A 112 -13.81 -9.43 7.46
N ARG A 113 -12.69 -9.02 6.84
CA ARG A 113 -11.98 -7.77 7.16
C ARG A 113 -12.43 -6.56 6.32
N GLY A 114 -13.46 -6.72 5.49
CA GLY A 114 -13.97 -5.63 4.64
C GLY A 114 -13.05 -5.24 3.48
N LEU A 115 -12.03 -6.03 3.16
CA LEU A 115 -11.08 -5.72 2.07
C LEU A 115 -11.67 -6.05 0.69
N VAL A 116 -12.58 -7.01 0.63
CA VAL A 116 -13.22 -7.48 -0.60
C VAL A 116 -14.66 -7.91 -0.34
N ARG A 117 -15.50 -7.88 -1.37
CA ARG A 117 -16.78 -8.61 -1.40
C ARG A 117 -16.62 -9.81 -2.32
N VAL A 118 -17.16 -10.97 -1.92
CA VAL A 118 -17.02 -12.22 -2.69
C VAL A 118 -18.37 -12.82 -2.97
N GLU A 119 -18.67 -13.02 -4.24
CA GLU A 119 -19.83 -13.76 -4.71
C GLU A 119 -19.35 -15.06 -5.35
N SER A 120 -19.72 -16.19 -4.76
CA SER A 120 -19.33 -17.51 -5.25
C SER A 120 -20.54 -18.40 -5.46
N ARG A 121 -20.55 -19.14 -6.58
CA ARG A 121 -21.56 -20.15 -6.89
C ARG A 121 -20.86 -21.48 -7.12
N ARG A 122 -21.49 -22.59 -6.71
CA ARG A 122 -20.94 -23.94 -6.91
C ARG A 122 -20.64 -24.17 -8.40
N GLY A 123 -19.44 -24.68 -8.69
CA GLY A 123 -18.99 -24.98 -10.06
C GLY A 123 -18.59 -23.75 -10.91
N ARG A 124 -18.63 -22.53 -10.36
CA ARG A 124 -18.22 -21.31 -11.08
C ARG A 124 -17.04 -20.63 -10.38
N SER A 125 -16.24 -19.90 -11.15
CA SER A 125 -15.21 -19.00 -10.61
C SER A 125 -15.87 -17.92 -9.74
N PRO A 126 -15.30 -17.56 -8.59
CA PRO A 126 -15.84 -16.50 -7.77
C PRO A 126 -15.70 -15.14 -8.46
N MET A 127 -16.72 -14.30 -8.27
CA MET A 127 -16.66 -12.87 -8.58
C MET A 127 -16.22 -12.15 -7.31
N VAL A 128 -15.21 -11.29 -7.44
CA VAL A 128 -14.61 -10.58 -6.32
C VAL A 128 -14.66 -9.09 -6.60
N THR A 129 -15.20 -8.31 -5.67
CA THR A 129 -15.14 -6.85 -5.69
C THR A 129 -14.06 -6.40 -4.73
N ILE A 130 -13.07 -5.64 -5.21
CA ILE A 130 -12.09 -4.97 -4.35
C ILE A 130 -12.77 -3.75 -3.74
N VAL A 131 -12.67 -3.60 -2.42
CA VAL A 131 -13.30 -2.51 -1.66
C VAL A 131 -12.20 -1.71 -0.97
N SER A 132 -12.27 -0.37 -1.07
CA SER A 132 -11.40 0.48 -0.25
C SER A 132 -11.83 0.38 1.21
N PRO A 133 -10.90 0.26 2.17
CA PRO A 133 -11.28 0.43 3.55
C PRO A 133 -11.66 1.90 3.68
N GLU A 134 -12.90 2.18 4.04
CA GLU A 134 -13.33 3.55 4.32
C GLU A 134 -12.37 4.13 5.36
N PRO A 135 -11.76 5.32 5.13
CA PRO A 135 -11.07 6.00 6.22
C PRO A 135 -12.14 6.26 7.27
N ALA A 136 -11.88 5.89 8.53
CA ALA A 136 -12.83 5.97 9.64
C ALA A 136 -13.18 7.43 10.05
N GLY A 137 -13.47 8.32 9.10
CA GLY A 137 -13.72 9.76 9.31
C GLY A 137 -14.10 10.52 8.05
N ALA A 138 -14.94 9.97 7.17
CA ALA A 138 -15.57 10.72 6.08
C ALA A 138 -17.10 10.68 6.20
N SER A 139 -17.57 11.01 7.39
CA SER A 139 -18.93 11.48 7.65
C SER A 139 -18.80 12.77 8.44
N GLU A 140 -18.73 13.89 7.73
CA GLU A 140 -19.00 15.25 8.23
C GLU A 140 -19.71 16.03 7.12
#